data_AF-A0A290MVK1-F1
#
_entry.id   AF-A0A290MVK1-F1
#
_cell.length_a   1.000
_cell.length_b   1.000
_cell.length_c   1.000
_cell.angle_alpha   90.00
_cell.angle_beta   90.00
_cell.angle_gamma   90.00
#
_symmetry.space_group_name_H-M   'P 1'
#
loop_
_entity.id
_entity.type
_entity.pdbx_description
1 polymer ?
#
loop_
_entity_poly.entity_id
_entity_poly.type
_entity_poly.pdbx_seq_one_letter_code
_entity_poly.pdbx_strand_id
1 'polypeptide(L)'
;MRRGERVIGGLIARPFRNLAFAIAFVLAVAGVAIQGYMRAGWPFGDALYMVTLTIFTVGYGEVRPIDTDYLHAVTMATMVFGCTGVIVVTGALVQALTQTQLEHFFGKRVERDIEKLDGHIVICGFGRIGLMLANELAAAGERFVVVERDEARCQDARDLGYLCRHADATDEDVLRAMHVERAKVLATVLPDDAANVFITLSARSLNPKIEIIARGERPTTERKLVQAGADKVVMPAHIGAERIAEMILYPRLAGFLKEARAPDAQQSEALAQLGLDLGLVTAPASFAARRVTVGDFERRGGVLVVRIERANGTLIEKPKADEVISAGDGLAVLSKLGRLGLDAIAD
;
A
#
# COMPACT_ATOMS: atom_id res chain seq x y z
N MET A 1 -9.70 31.02 5.28
CA MET A 1 -10.32 29.80 5.85
C MET A 1 -9.34 28.76 6.44
N ARG A 2 -8.01 28.98 6.50
CA ARG A 2 -7.01 27.94 6.90
C ARG A 2 -6.56 27.88 8.38
N ARG A 3 -7.25 28.56 9.31
CA ARG A 3 -6.82 28.65 10.72
C ARG A 3 -7.72 27.90 11.71
N GLY A 4 -8.95 27.54 11.33
CA GLY A 4 -9.88 26.77 12.17
C GLY A 4 -9.63 25.26 12.17
N GLU A 5 -9.18 24.68 11.06
CA GLU A 5 -8.98 23.23 10.92
C GLU A 5 -7.82 22.69 11.77
N ARG A 6 -6.82 23.51 12.08
CA ARG A 6 -5.66 23.09 12.92
C ARG A 6 -5.99 22.95 14.40
N VAL A 7 -7.02 23.64 14.90
CA VAL A 7 -7.41 23.52 16.32
C VAL A 7 -8.20 22.24 16.54
N ILE A 8 -9.05 21.86 15.58
CA ILE A 8 -9.81 20.61 15.63
C ILE A 8 -8.89 19.40 15.39
N GLY A 9 -7.91 19.50 14.47
CA GLY A 9 -6.92 18.45 14.23
C GLY A 9 -6.00 18.15 15.43
N GLY A 10 -5.71 19.14 16.28
CA GLY A 10 -4.87 18.96 17.48
C GLY A 10 -5.57 18.22 18.63
N LEU A 11 -6.90 18.30 18.68
CA LEU A 11 -7.75 17.50 19.57
C LEU A 11 -7.90 16.05 19.09
N ILE A 12 -7.45 15.70 17.88
CA ILE A 12 -7.58 14.32 17.35
C ILE A 12 -6.30 13.49 17.59
N ALA A 13 -5.17 14.14 17.87
CA ALA A 13 -3.87 13.47 17.87
C ALA A 13 -3.52 12.66 19.13
N ARG A 14 -4.25 12.79 20.25
CA ARG A 14 -3.92 12.10 21.53
C ARG A 14 -5.17 11.75 22.36
N PRO A 15 -5.85 10.63 22.10
CA PRO A 15 -7.12 10.23 22.73
C PRO A 15 -7.01 10.17 24.26
N PHE A 16 -5.94 9.60 24.80
CA PHE A 16 -5.69 9.54 26.25
C PHE A 16 -5.50 10.92 26.90
N ARG A 17 -4.87 11.87 26.20
CA ARG A 17 -4.70 13.24 26.72
C ARG A 17 -6.03 13.97 26.77
N ASN A 18 -6.89 13.78 25.77
CA ASN A 18 -8.22 14.39 25.74
C ASN A 18 -9.13 13.81 26.81
N LEU A 19 -9.06 12.49 27.03
CA LEU A 19 -9.77 11.82 28.11
C LEU A 19 -9.34 12.38 29.48
N ALA A 20 -8.03 12.54 29.72
CA ALA A 20 -7.52 13.14 30.95
C ALA A 20 -8.01 14.59 31.15
N PHE A 21 -8.01 15.42 30.09
CA PHE A 21 -8.55 16.78 30.14
C PHE A 21 -10.05 16.80 30.41
N ALA A 22 -10.82 15.91 29.80
CA ALA A 22 -12.27 15.81 29.98
C ALA A 22 -12.63 15.40 31.42
N ILE A 23 -11.90 14.41 31.98
CA ILE A 23 -12.07 13.99 33.37
C ILE A 23 -11.70 15.14 34.32
N ALA A 24 -10.58 15.82 34.09
CA ALA A 24 -10.17 16.97 34.90
C ALA A 24 -11.20 18.11 34.86
N PHE A 25 -11.82 18.37 33.71
CA PHE A 25 -12.90 19.34 33.57
C PHE A 25 -14.13 18.97 34.40
N VAL A 26 -14.60 17.72 34.31
CA VAL A 26 -15.75 17.25 35.12
C VAL A 26 -15.46 17.35 36.61
N LEU A 27 -14.25 16.94 37.04
CA LEU A 27 -13.83 17.05 38.44
C LEU A 27 -13.76 18.51 38.92
N ALA A 28 -13.30 19.43 38.07
CA ALA A 28 -13.27 20.85 38.39
C ALA A 28 -14.68 21.44 38.54
N VAL A 29 -15.59 21.12 37.62
CA VAL A 29 -17.00 21.54 37.70
C VAL A 29 -17.65 20.98 38.96
N ALA A 30 -17.45 19.69 39.25
CA ALA A 30 -17.96 19.06 40.46
C ALA A 30 -17.40 19.72 41.73
N GLY A 31 -16.10 19.99 41.78
CA GLY A 31 -15.46 20.65 42.92
C GLY A 31 -15.99 22.08 43.16
N VAL A 32 -16.16 22.87 42.09
CA VAL A 32 -16.74 24.22 42.18
C VAL A 32 -18.19 24.17 42.67
N ALA A 33 -19.00 23.23 42.16
CA ALA A 33 -20.38 23.04 42.57
C ALA A 33 -20.50 22.64 44.05
N ILE A 34 -19.72 21.64 44.49
CA ILE A 34 -19.66 21.20 45.90
C ILE A 34 -19.30 22.39 46.81
N GLN A 35 -18.29 23.17 46.45
CA GLN A 35 -17.92 24.37 47.20
C GLN A 35 -19.02 25.43 47.22
N GLY A 36 -19.80 25.55 46.14
CA GLY A 36 -20.99 26.41 46.08
C GLY A 36 -22.06 26.00 47.09
N TYR A 37 -22.43 24.72 47.13
CA TYR A 37 -23.39 24.18 48.09
C TYR A 37 -22.89 24.26 49.54
N MET A 38 -21.60 23.99 49.78
CA MET A 38 -21.02 24.09 51.12
C MET A 38 -21.02 25.53 51.65
N ARG A 39 -20.81 26.53 50.79
CA ARG A 39 -20.93 27.95 51.16
C ARG A 39 -22.36 28.35 51.52
N ALA A 40 -23.36 27.63 51.01
CA ALA A 40 -24.75 27.77 51.41
C ALA A 40 -25.11 26.97 52.67
N GLY A 41 -24.12 26.37 53.35
CA GLY A 41 -24.31 25.66 54.62
C GLY A 41 -24.65 24.17 54.47
N TRP A 42 -24.58 23.61 53.26
CA TRP A 42 -24.81 22.18 53.07
C TRP A 42 -23.60 21.37 53.56
N PRO A 43 -23.81 20.25 54.26
CA PRO A 43 -22.70 19.36 54.60
C PRO A 43 -22.11 18.76 53.32
N PHE A 44 -20.81 18.45 53.36
CA PHE A 44 -20.07 17.94 52.20
C PHE A 44 -20.73 16.71 51.55
N GLY A 45 -21.26 15.78 52.36
CA GLY A 45 -21.93 14.58 51.86
C GLY A 45 -23.16 14.89 51.00
N ASP A 46 -24.01 15.81 51.45
CA ASP A 46 -25.23 16.21 50.74
C ASP A 46 -24.89 16.97 49.45
N ALA A 47 -23.86 17.83 49.50
CA ALA A 47 -23.37 18.56 48.33
C ALA A 47 -22.78 17.61 47.27
N LEU A 48 -21.95 16.64 47.68
CA LEU A 48 -21.39 15.64 46.78
C LEU A 48 -22.49 14.77 46.15
N TYR A 49 -23.47 14.38 46.95
CA TYR A 49 -24.59 13.57 46.47
C TYR A 49 -25.45 14.34 45.45
N MET A 50 -25.78 15.60 45.73
CA MET A 50 -26.53 16.48 44.81
C MET A 50 -25.79 16.67 43.48
N VAL A 51 -24.49 16.94 43.52
CA VAL A 51 -23.67 17.12 42.32
C VAL A 51 -23.60 15.83 41.51
N THR A 52 -23.41 14.68 42.15
CA THR A 52 -23.39 13.36 41.47
C THR A 52 -24.71 13.08 40.78
N LEU A 53 -25.84 13.29 41.47
CA LEU A 53 -27.18 13.08 40.94
C LEU A 53 -27.49 13.98 39.72
N THR A 54 -26.96 15.21 39.75
CA THR A 54 -27.13 16.20 38.68
C THR A 54 -26.25 15.88 37.47
N ILE A 55 -24.95 15.60 37.69
CA ILE A 55 -23.97 15.33 36.62
C ILE A 55 -24.31 14.06 35.84
N PHE A 56 -24.76 13.00 36.54
CA PHE A 56 -25.19 11.75 35.91
C PHE A 56 -26.63 11.78 35.40
N THR A 57 -27.31 12.92 35.48
CA THR A 57 -28.68 13.11 34.96
C THR A 57 -29.73 12.16 35.57
N VAL A 58 -29.54 11.72 36.82
CA VAL A 58 -30.47 10.78 37.48
C VAL A 58 -31.72 11.51 37.99
N GLY A 59 -31.55 12.65 38.66
CA GLY A 59 -32.65 13.59 38.90
C GLY A 59 -33.79 13.15 39.84
N TYR A 60 -33.54 12.33 40.87
CA TYR A 60 -34.60 11.91 41.82
C TYR A 60 -35.26 13.04 42.62
N GLY A 61 -34.64 14.22 42.67
CA GLY A 61 -35.11 15.39 43.42
C GLY A 61 -33.97 16.13 44.10
N GLU A 62 -34.30 17.26 44.73
CA GLU A 62 -33.33 18.06 45.50
C GLU A 62 -33.00 17.37 46.82
N VAL A 63 -31.72 17.27 47.15
CA VAL A 63 -31.25 16.66 48.42
C VAL A 63 -31.62 17.54 49.63
N ARG A 64 -31.59 18.85 49.42
CA ARG A 64 -32.03 19.89 50.35
C ARG A 64 -32.71 21.00 49.55
N PRO A 65 -33.56 21.82 50.18
CA PRO A 65 -34.25 22.91 49.49
C PRO A 65 -33.27 23.83 48.76
N ILE A 66 -33.53 24.07 47.48
CA ILE A 66 -32.88 25.10 46.67
C ILE A 66 -33.83 26.30 46.60
N ASP A 67 -33.71 27.20 47.57
CA ASP A 67 -34.65 28.28 47.86
C ASP A 67 -34.06 29.68 47.64
N THR A 68 -32.79 29.76 47.21
CA THR A 68 -32.09 31.02 46.92
C THR A 68 -31.67 31.11 45.46
N ASP A 69 -31.68 32.33 44.90
CA ASP A 69 -31.22 32.60 43.53
C ASP A 69 -29.77 32.16 43.30
N TYR A 70 -28.93 32.23 44.34
CA TYR A 70 -27.57 31.73 44.30
C TYR A 70 -27.52 30.22 44.08
N LEU A 71 -28.29 29.43 44.85
CA LEU A 71 -28.34 27.97 44.70
C LEU A 71 -28.98 27.55 43.38
N HIS A 72 -29.98 28.30 42.88
CA HIS A 72 -30.51 28.11 41.53
C HIS A 72 -29.42 28.28 40.47
N ALA A 73 -28.64 29.37 40.53
CA ALA A 73 -27.57 29.63 39.57
C ALA A 73 -26.47 28.56 39.61
N VAL A 74 -26.05 28.12 40.82
CA VAL A 74 -25.07 27.04 40.99
C VAL A 74 -25.59 25.73 40.40
N THR A 75 -26.86 25.39 40.66
CA THR A 75 -27.48 24.15 40.19
C THR A 75 -27.64 24.16 38.67
N MET A 76 -28.12 25.26 38.08
CA MET A 76 -28.24 25.43 36.63
C MET A 76 -26.88 25.35 35.94
N ALA A 77 -25.86 26.02 36.48
CA ALA A 77 -24.50 25.95 35.94
C ALA A 77 -23.96 24.51 36.00
N THR A 78 -24.20 23.79 37.10
CA THR A 78 -23.79 22.39 37.27
C THR A 78 -24.49 21.48 36.27
N MET A 79 -25.77 21.69 35.99
CA MET A 79 -26.49 20.95 34.95
C MET A 79 -25.85 21.17 33.57
N VAL A 80 -25.65 22.42 33.16
CA VAL A 80 -25.12 22.74 31.83
C VAL A 80 -23.69 22.23 31.65
N PHE A 81 -22.78 22.60 32.55
CA PHE A 81 -21.36 22.26 32.42
C PHE A 81 -21.09 20.79 32.79
N GLY A 82 -21.80 20.26 33.79
CA GLY A 82 -21.67 18.88 34.24
C GLY A 82 -22.13 17.88 33.19
N CYS A 83 -23.33 18.06 32.62
CA CYS A 83 -23.84 17.19 31.55
C CYS A 83 -22.95 17.26 30.31
N THR A 84 -22.53 18.46 29.91
CA THR A 84 -21.60 18.65 28.78
C THR A 84 -20.30 17.90 29.04
N GLY A 85 -19.74 17.99 30.26
CA GLY A 85 -18.54 17.28 30.63
C GLY A 85 -18.69 15.76 30.55
N VAL A 86 -19.79 15.19 31.05
CA VAL A 86 -20.05 13.74 30.98
C VAL A 86 -20.23 13.25 29.55
N ILE A 87 -20.90 14.02 28.68
CA ILE A 87 -21.03 13.70 27.25
C ILE A 87 -19.65 13.62 26.60
N VAL A 88 -18.78 14.61 26.86
CA VAL A 88 -17.41 14.62 26.32
C VAL A 88 -16.58 13.46 26.86
N VAL A 89 -16.66 13.16 28.16
CA VAL A 89 -15.96 12.01 28.77
C VAL A 89 -16.43 10.70 28.15
N THR A 90 -17.74 10.51 27.99
CA THR A 90 -18.32 9.29 27.42
C THR A 90 -17.89 9.12 25.97
N GLY A 91 -17.92 10.19 25.16
CA GLY A 91 -17.43 10.17 23.78
C GLY A 91 -15.94 9.84 23.69
N ALA A 92 -15.11 10.47 24.54
CA ALA A 92 -13.68 10.19 24.60
C ALA A 92 -13.39 8.74 25.06
N LEU A 93 -14.19 8.20 25.98
CA LEU A 93 -14.07 6.82 26.45
C LEU A 93 -14.46 5.83 25.36
N VAL A 94 -15.57 6.04 24.66
CA VAL A 94 -15.98 5.21 23.52
C VAL A 94 -14.89 5.22 22.44
N GLN A 95 -14.33 6.39 22.13
CA GLN A 95 -13.24 6.50 21.18
C GLN A 95 -11.98 5.73 21.63
N ALA A 96 -11.58 5.87 22.89
CA ALA A 96 -10.43 5.14 23.45
C ALA A 96 -10.65 3.62 23.43
N LEU A 97 -11.85 3.16 23.80
CA LEU A 97 -12.21 1.74 23.78
C LEU A 97 -12.28 1.18 22.35
N THR A 98 -12.79 1.95 21.39
CA THR A 98 -12.87 1.53 19.98
C THR A 98 -11.47 1.31 19.40
N GLN A 99 -10.53 2.21 19.68
CA GLN A 99 -9.13 2.04 19.25
C GLN A 99 -8.48 0.81 19.90
N THR A 100 -8.72 0.59 21.20
CA THR A 100 -8.12 -0.54 21.94
C THR A 100 -8.70 -1.90 21.51
N GLN A 101 -9.99 -1.97 21.15
CA GLN A 101 -10.67 -3.20 20.74
C GLN A 101 -10.35 -3.62 19.30
N LEU A 102 -10.17 -2.66 18.38
CA LEU A 102 -9.80 -2.95 16.99
C LEU A 102 -8.41 -3.59 16.89
N GLU A 103 -7.42 -3.08 17.62
CA GLU A 103 -6.05 -3.61 17.55
C GLU A 103 -5.96 -5.06 18.09
N HIS A 104 -6.66 -5.38 19.18
CA HIS A 104 -6.54 -6.68 19.85
C HIS A 104 -7.33 -7.82 19.17
N PHE A 105 -8.49 -7.54 18.56
CA PHE A 105 -9.26 -8.58 17.86
C PHE A 105 -8.76 -8.83 16.44
N PHE A 106 -8.39 -7.79 15.69
CA PHE A 106 -7.88 -7.95 14.34
C PHE A 106 -6.44 -8.44 14.31
N GLY A 107 -5.58 -8.00 15.24
CA GLY A 107 -4.18 -8.45 15.32
C GLY A 107 -4.04 -9.96 15.44
N LYS A 108 -4.79 -10.58 16.36
CA LYS A 108 -4.73 -12.04 16.58
C LYS A 108 -5.27 -12.87 15.42
N ARG A 109 -6.22 -12.35 14.65
CA ARG A 109 -6.74 -13.04 13.45
C ARG A 109 -5.73 -12.94 12.30
N VAL A 110 -5.20 -11.74 12.07
CA VAL A 110 -4.16 -11.49 11.06
C VAL A 110 -2.92 -12.35 11.33
N GLU A 111 -2.47 -12.46 12.59
CA GLU A 111 -1.36 -13.34 12.96
C GLU A 111 -1.62 -14.81 12.60
N ARG A 112 -2.80 -15.34 12.92
CA ARG A 112 -3.18 -16.72 12.58
C ARG A 112 -3.28 -16.98 11.07
N ASP A 113 -3.69 -15.97 10.31
CA ASP A 113 -3.77 -16.09 8.84
C ASP A 113 -2.37 -16.01 8.22
N ILE A 114 -1.47 -15.20 8.79
CA ILE A 114 -0.06 -15.11 8.40
C ILE A 114 0.71 -16.40 8.73
N GLU A 115 0.42 -17.07 9.85
CA GLU A 115 1.00 -18.37 10.22
C GLU A 115 0.81 -19.44 9.15
N LYS A 116 -0.28 -19.38 8.39
CA LYS A 116 -0.62 -20.36 7.35
C LYS A 116 -0.01 -20.04 5.99
N LEU A 117 0.69 -18.92 5.85
CA LEU A 117 1.26 -18.51 4.58
C LEU A 117 2.51 -19.33 4.24
N ASP A 118 2.54 -19.77 2.98
CA ASP A 118 3.64 -20.47 2.33
C ASP A 118 3.61 -20.14 0.83
N GLY A 119 4.79 -19.88 0.26
CA GLY A 119 4.94 -19.45 -1.14
C GLY A 119 4.21 -18.14 -1.45
N HIS A 120 4.05 -17.27 -0.45
CA HIS A 120 3.38 -15.97 -0.57
C HIS A 120 4.37 -14.85 -0.92
N ILE A 121 3.81 -13.68 -1.20
CA ILE A 121 4.56 -12.45 -1.47
C ILE A 121 4.53 -11.56 -0.22
N VAL A 122 5.67 -11.00 0.16
CA VAL A 122 5.76 -10.01 1.24
C VAL A 122 5.93 -8.62 0.63
N ILE A 123 5.03 -7.70 0.94
CA ILE A 123 5.09 -6.31 0.49
C ILE A 123 5.48 -5.43 1.67
N CYS A 124 6.68 -4.85 1.63
CA CYS A 124 7.13 -3.89 2.62
C CYS A 124 6.75 -2.47 2.17
N GLY A 125 5.80 -1.87 2.87
CA GLY A 125 5.25 -0.55 2.63
C GLY A 125 3.93 -0.57 1.85
N PHE A 126 2.93 0.13 2.39
CA PHE A 126 1.60 0.32 1.79
C PHE A 126 1.38 1.78 1.39
N GLY A 127 2.42 2.42 0.82
CA GLY A 127 2.27 3.73 0.19
C GLY A 127 1.57 3.63 -1.18
N ARG A 128 1.64 4.69 -1.98
CA ARG A 128 1.05 4.75 -3.33
C ARG A 128 1.40 3.53 -4.20
N ILE A 129 2.68 3.13 -4.20
CA ILE A 129 3.16 1.99 -5.00
C ILE A 129 2.72 0.66 -4.38
N GLY A 130 2.83 0.51 -3.06
CA GLY A 130 2.40 -0.70 -2.35
C GLY A 130 0.91 -0.99 -2.54
N LEU A 131 0.06 0.04 -2.50
CA LEU A 131 -1.36 -0.06 -2.78
C LEU A 131 -1.63 -0.56 -4.21
N MET A 132 -1.00 0.06 -5.23
CA MET A 132 -1.17 -0.37 -6.61
C MET A 132 -0.67 -1.81 -6.82
N LEU A 133 0.48 -2.15 -6.26
CA LEU A 133 1.03 -3.51 -6.31
C LEU A 133 0.08 -4.53 -5.66
N ALA A 134 -0.43 -4.22 -4.46
CA ALA A 134 -1.38 -5.09 -3.76
C ALA A 134 -2.67 -5.31 -4.58
N ASN A 135 -3.20 -4.27 -5.22
CA ASN A 135 -4.38 -4.38 -6.08
C ASN A 135 -4.14 -5.30 -7.29
N GLU A 136 -3.01 -5.14 -7.98
CA GLU A 136 -2.65 -5.99 -9.13
C GLU A 136 -2.44 -7.45 -8.70
N LEU A 137 -1.77 -7.69 -7.57
CA LEU A 137 -1.58 -9.04 -7.03
C LEU A 137 -2.91 -9.67 -6.59
N ALA A 138 -3.80 -8.90 -5.97
CA ALA A 138 -5.12 -9.36 -5.59
C ALA A 138 -5.96 -9.72 -6.83
N ALA A 139 -5.92 -8.89 -7.88
CA ALA A 139 -6.61 -9.15 -9.14
C ALA A 139 -6.08 -10.42 -9.83
N ALA A 140 -4.79 -10.71 -9.71
CA ALA A 140 -4.15 -11.93 -10.20
C ALA A 140 -4.40 -13.17 -9.31
N GLY A 141 -5.08 -13.01 -8.15
CA GLY A 141 -5.33 -14.10 -7.20
C GLY A 141 -4.10 -14.55 -6.42
N GLU A 142 -3.06 -13.72 -6.34
CA GLU A 142 -1.82 -14.03 -5.62
C GLU A 142 -1.98 -13.85 -4.12
N ARG A 143 -1.35 -14.74 -3.34
CA ARG A 143 -1.33 -14.63 -1.87
C ARG A 143 -0.21 -13.71 -1.43
N PHE A 144 -0.55 -12.66 -0.68
CA PHE A 144 0.43 -11.72 -0.15
C PHE A 144 0.11 -11.23 1.25
N VAL A 145 1.13 -10.70 1.92
CA VAL A 145 1.04 -10.00 3.20
C VAL A 145 1.74 -8.65 3.08
N VAL A 146 1.19 -7.64 3.72
CA VAL A 146 1.70 -6.26 3.74
C VAL A 146 2.27 -5.96 5.12
N VAL A 147 3.43 -5.29 5.16
CA VAL A 147 4.00 -4.69 6.38
C VAL A 147 4.02 -3.18 6.22
N GLU A 148 3.39 -2.46 7.12
CA GLU A 148 3.33 -1.00 7.09
C GLU A 148 3.49 -0.43 8.51
N ARG A 149 4.31 0.63 8.64
CA ARG A 149 4.64 1.26 9.92
C ARG A 149 3.65 2.33 10.38
N ASP A 150 2.79 2.77 9.48
CA ASP A 150 1.75 3.75 9.75
C ASP A 150 0.42 3.04 9.95
N GLU A 151 -0.11 3.17 11.17
CA GLU A 151 -1.31 2.49 11.60
C GLU A 151 -2.53 2.82 10.71
N ALA A 152 -2.66 4.07 10.24
CA ALA A 152 -3.78 4.46 9.40
C ALA A 152 -3.70 3.77 8.03
N ARG A 153 -2.52 3.73 7.41
CA ARG A 153 -2.33 2.98 6.14
C ARG A 153 -2.46 1.46 6.34
N CYS A 154 -2.06 0.95 7.49
CA CYS A 154 -2.28 -0.45 7.84
C CYS A 154 -3.78 -0.78 7.90
N GLN A 155 -4.57 0.10 8.50
CA GLN A 155 -6.02 -0.04 8.55
C GLN A 155 -6.65 0.06 7.16
N ASP A 156 -6.22 1.01 6.32
CA ASP A 156 -6.68 1.13 4.92
C ASP A 156 -6.48 -0.20 4.14
N ALA A 157 -5.33 -0.86 4.33
CA ALA A 157 -5.06 -2.16 3.70
C ALA A 157 -6.01 -3.25 4.19
N ARG A 158 -6.32 -3.27 5.49
CA ARG A 158 -7.26 -4.25 6.10
C ARG A 158 -8.69 -4.01 5.65
N ASP A 159 -9.10 -2.76 5.50
CA ASP A 159 -10.44 -2.39 5.01
C ASP A 159 -10.65 -2.82 3.56
N LEU A 160 -9.56 -2.89 2.76
CA LEU A 160 -9.54 -3.49 1.42
C LEU A 160 -9.51 -5.03 1.43
N GLY A 161 -9.46 -5.66 2.61
CA GLY A 161 -9.42 -7.11 2.78
C GLY A 161 -8.02 -7.74 2.68
N TYR A 162 -6.96 -6.93 2.68
CA TYR A 162 -5.59 -7.44 2.61
C TYR A 162 -5.04 -7.82 3.99
N LEU A 163 -4.21 -8.88 4.03
CA LEU A 163 -3.45 -9.21 5.24
C LEU A 163 -2.37 -8.15 5.46
N CYS A 164 -2.50 -7.36 6.53
CA CYS A 164 -1.57 -6.28 6.82
C CYS A 164 -1.17 -6.25 8.30
N ARG A 165 0.15 -6.23 8.55
CA ARG A 165 0.74 -6.07 9.89
C ARG A 165 1.25 -4.65 10.08
N HIS A 166 0.84 -4.05 11.19
CA HIS A 166 1.36 -2.77 11.65
C HIS A 166 2.72 -3.01 12.32
N ALA A 167 3.81 -2.76 11.59
CA ALA A 167 5.17 -2.96 12.07
C ALA A 167 6.19 -2.27 11.16
N ASP A 168 7.43 -2.11 11.65
CA ASP A 168 8.53 -1.63 10.82
C ASP A 168 9.21 -2.81 10.12
N ALA A 169 9.17 -2.84 8.79
CA ALA A 169 9.77 -3.90 8.00
C ALA A 169 11.31 -3.92 8.08
N THR A 170 11.94 -2.85 8.58
CA THR A 170 13.38 -2.84 8.85
C THR A 170 13.75 -3.81 9.96
N ASP A 171 12.85 -4.11 10.90
CA ASP A 171 13.13 -5.08 11.97
C ASP A 171 13.14 -6.52 11.41
N GLU A 172 14.24 -7.26 11.61
CA GLU A 172 14.39 -8.64 11.16
C GLU A 172 13.34 -9.56 11.80
N ASP A 173 12.98 -9.33 13.08
CA ASP A 173 11.98 -10.14 13.78
C ASP A 173 10.59 -10.00 13.14
N VAL A 174 10.29 -8.83 12.57
CA VAL A 174 9.07 -8.59 11.81
C VAL A 174 9.09 -9.41 10.51
N LEU A 175 10.21 -9.46 9.81
CA LEU A 175 10.36 -10.26 8.59
C LEU A 175 10.22 -11.76 8.88
N ARG A 176 10.78 -12.25 9.99
CA ARG A 176 10.59 -13.64 10.46
C ARG A 176 9.13 -13.92 10.77
N ALA A 177 8.45 -13.01 11.46
CA ALA A 177 7.04 -13.16 11.77
C ALA A 177 6.16 -13.17 10.50
N MET A 178 6.61 -12.53 9.40
CA MET A 178 5.98 -12.60 8.07
C MET A 178 6.38 -13.84 7.26
N HIS A 179 7.17 -14.73 7.85
CA HIS A 179 7.62 -15.97 7.24
C HIS A 179 8.39 -15.76 5.94
N VAL A 180 9.30 -14.77 5.91
CA VAL A 180 10.17 -14.50 4.76
C VAL A 180 11.00 -15.73 4.37
N GLU A 181 11.34 -16.60 5.31
CA GLU A 181 12.01 -17.89 5.06
C GLU A 181 11.23 -18.81 4.10
N ARG A 182 9.90 -18.65 4.02
CA ARG A 182 8.99 -19.44 3.17
C ARG A 182 8.33 -18.64 2.04
N ALA A 183 8.57 -17.33 1.99
CA ALA A 183 8.04 -16.47 0.96
C ALA A 183 8.73 -16.71 -0.39
N LYS A 184 8.00 -16.56 -1.50
CA LYS A 184 8.56 -16.66 -2.86
C LYS A 184 9.18 -15.36 -3.33
N VAL A 185 8.58 -14.23 -2.96
CA VAL A 185 8.98 -12.89 -3.39
C VAL A 185 8.87 -11.92 -2.21
N LEU A 186 9.85 -11.04 -2.05
CA LEU A 186 9.74 -9.85 -1.21
C LEU A 186 9.85 -8.59 -2.08
N ALA A 187 8.85 -7.73 -1.99
CA ALA A 187 8.81 -6.44 -2.65
C ALA A 187 8.98 -5.32 -1.62
N THR A 188 10.10 -4.59 -1.63
CA THR A 188 10.31 -3.44 -0.75
C THR A 188 10.10 -2.14 -1.52
N VAL A 189 9.00 -1.44 -1.20
CA VAL A 189 8.50 -0.29 -2.00
C VAL A 189 8.44 1.02 -1.21
N LEU A 190 9.20 1.09 -0.11
CA LEU A 190 9.28 2.29 0.72
C LEU A 190 9.92 3.45 -0.07
N PRO A 191 9.56 4.70 0.24
CA PRO A 191 10.20 5.88 -0.36
C PRO A 191 11.63 6.13 0.16
N ASP A 192 12.06 5.40 1.20
CA ASP A 192 13.39 5.51 1.79
C ASP A 192 14.32 4.42 1.24
N ASP A 193 15.27 4.84 0.41
CA ASP A 193 16.30 4.01 -0.19
C ASP A 193 17.13 3.24 0.85
N ALA A 194 17.45 3.87 2.00
CA ALA A 194 18.28 3.24 3.03
C ALA A 194 17.52 2.10 3.72
N ALA A 195 16.23 2.32 4.01
CA ALA A 195 15.36 1.28 4.54
C ALA A 195 15.22 0.11 3.55
N ASN A 196 15.03 0.38 2.26
CA ASN A 196 14.96 -0.67 1.23
C ASN A 196 16.24 -1.51 1.17
N VAL A 197 17.43 -0.90 1.30
CA VAL A 197 18.70 -1.63 1.36
C VAL A 197 18.76 -2.53 2.59
N PHE A 198 18.37 -2.04 3.76
CA PHE A 198 18.40 -2.82 5.00
C PHE A 198 17.42 -4.00 4.97
N ILE A 199 16.20 -3.77 4.48
CA ILE A 199 15.19 -4.81 4.28
C ILE A 199 15.71 -5.87 3.31
N THR A 200 16.34 -5.44 2.22
CA THR A 200 16.93 -6.35 1.20
C THR A 200 18.01 -7.25 1.82
N LEU A 201 18.93 -6.68 2.60
CA LEU A 201 19.98 -7.44 3.31
C LEU A 201 19.37 -8.47 4.26
N SER A 202 18.41 -8.04 5.08
CA SER A 202 17.77 -8.89 6.08
C SER A 202 16.98 -10.02 5.41
N ALA A 203 16.21 -9.71 4.37
CA ALA A 203 15.46 -10.69 3.60
C ALA A 203 16.36 -11.73 2.92
N ARG A 204 17.46 -11.29 2.30
CA ARG A 204 18.44 -12.20 1.66
C ARG A 204 19.16 -13.08 2.69
N SER A 205 19.44 -12.54 3.87
CA SER A 205 20.04 -13.28 4.99
C SER A 205 19.09 -14.37 5.50
N LEU A 206 17.82 -14.04 5.70
CA LEU A 206 16.78 -14.98 6.16
C LEU A 206 16.47 -16.06 5.12
N ASN A 207 16.38 -15.67 3.85
CA ASN A 207 16.06 -16.56 2.75
C ASN A 207 17.00 -16.31 1.56
N PRO A 208 18.09 -17.08 1.43
CA PRO A 208 19.02 -16.94 0.33
C PRO A 208 18.42 -17.14 -1.07
N LYS A 209 17.22 -17.75 -1.17
CA LYS A 209 16.57 -18.09 -2.44
C LYS A 209 15.38 -17.20 -2.80
N ILE A 210 14.96 -16.30 -1.91
CA ILE A 210 13.80 -15.42 -2.19
C ILE A 210 14.10 -14.50 -3.37
N GLU A 211 13.11 -14.23 -4.22
CA GLU A 211 13.24 -13.17 -5.21
C GLU A 211 12.96 -11.81 -4.54
N ILE A 212 13.89 -10.88 -4.62
CA ILE A 212 13.77 -9.54 -4.01
C ILE A 212 13.62 -8.49 -5.11
N ILE A 213 12.49 -7.79 -5.07
CA ILE A 213 12.19 -6.65 -5.95
C ILE A 213 12.22 -5.39 -5.10
N ALA A 214 13.22 -4.55 -5.29
CA ALA A 214 13.39 -3.33 -4.52
C ALA A 214 13.05 -2.09 -5.32
N ARG A 215 12.40 -1.11 -4.68
CA ARG A 215 12.28 0.23 -5.21
C ARG A 215 13.57 1.01 -4.94
N GLY A 216 14.09 1.67 -5.97
CA GLY A 216 15.11 2.72 -5.84
C GLY A 216 14.57 4.07 -6.29
N GLU A 217 14.92 5.15 -5.59
CA GLU A 217 14.58 6.51 -5.99
C GLU A 217 15.71 7.16 -6.81
N ARG A 218 16.96 6.83 -6.51
CA ARG A 218 18.14 7.41 -7.16
C ARG A 218 18.93 6.36 -7.95
N PRO A 219 19.51 6.70 -9.11
CA PRO A 219 20.39 5.79 -9.86
C PRO A 219 21.60 5.31 -9.03
N THR A 220 22.08 6.13 -8.09
CA THR A 220 23.18 5.73 -7.19
C THR A 220 22.77 4.68 -6.17
N THR A 221 21.47 4.53 -5.89
CA THR A 221 20.93 3.53 -4.97
C THR A 221 20.76 2.18 -5.65
N GLU A 222 20.46 2.15 -6.96
CA GLU A 222 20.28 0.90 -7.71
C GLU A 222 21.45 -0.07 -7.49
N ARG A 223 22.68 0.41 -7.66
CA ARG A 223 23.89 -0.40 -7.40
C ARG A 223 23.95 -0.94 -5.98
N LYS A 224 23.55 -0.15 -4.99
CA LYS A 224 23.57 -0.55 -3.57
C LYS A 224 22.51 -1.62 -3.26
N LEU A 225 21.32 -1.50 -3.87
CA LEU A 225 20.26 -2.49 -3.72
C LEU A 225 20.65 -3.84 -4.35
N VAL A 226 21.24 -3.82 -5.55
CA VAL A 226 21.77 -5.03 -6.19
C VAL A 226 22.87 -5.66 -5.34
N GLN A 227 23.82 -4.85 -4.83
CA GLN A 227 24.87 -5.34 -3.93
C GLN A 227 24.33 -5.90 -2.61
N ALA A 228 23.20 -5.38 -2.11
CA ALA A 228 22.51 -5.89 -0.93
C ALA A 228 21.80 -7.23 -1.19
N GLY A 229 21.67 -7.66 -2.44
CA GLY A 229 21.04 -8.92 -2.83
C GLY A 229 19.65 -8.76 -3.46
N ALA A 230 19.27 -7.56 -3.91
CA ALA A 230 18.07 -7.40 -4.74
C ALA A 230 18.28 -8.04 -6.12
N ASP A 231 17.34 -8.88 -6.55
CA ASP A 231 17.37 -9.50 -7.89
C ASP A 231 16.95 -8.50 -8.96
N LYS A 232 16.00 -7.62 -8.61
CA LYS A 232 15.47 -6.58 -9.49
C LYS A 232 15.34 -5.27 -8.74
N VAL A 233 15.67 -4.17 -9.42
CA VAL A 233 15.44 -2.82 -8.90
C VAL A 233 14.51 -2.08 -9.86
N VAL A 234 13.45 -1.49 -9.31
CA VAL A 234 12.51 -0.66 -10.06
C VAL A 234 12.72 0.79 -9.65
N MET A 235 12.85 1.69 -10.63
CA MET A 235 12.99 3.14 -10.42
C MET A 235 11.77 3.90 -10.98
N PRO A 236 10.68 4.04 -10.20
CA PRO A 236 9.42 4.57 -10.71
C PRO A 236 9.52 6.00 -11.25
N ALA A 237 10.29 6.87 -10.60
CA ALA A 237 10.49 8.25 -11.05
C ALA A 237 11.22 8.29 -12.40
N HIS A 238 12.21 7.41 -12.62
CA HIS A 238 12.94 7.33 -13.87
C HIS A 238 12.06 6.81 -15.01
N ILE A 239 11.34 5.69 -14.77
CA ILE A 239 10.39 5.11 -15.74
C ILE A 239 9.30 6.13 -16.09
N GLY A 240 8.75 6.82 -15.09
CA GLY A 240 7.75 7.86 -15.29
C GLY A 240 8.28 9.03 -16.12
N ALA A 241 9.50 9.49 -15.86
CA ALA A 241 10.13 10.57 -16.61
C ALA A 241 10.44 10.18 -18.06
N GLU A 242 10.99 8.98 -18.28
CA GLU A 242 11.22 8.42 -19.61
C GLU A 242 9.91 8.36 -20.40
N ARG A 243 8.84 7.87 -19.76
CA ARG A 243 7.52 7.80 -20.38
C ARG A 243 6.94 9.17 -20.74
N ILE A 244 7.13 10.18 -19.89
CA ILE A 244 6.73 11.56 -20.18
C ILE A 244 7.54 12.13 -21.34
N ALA A 245 8.86 11.88 -21.36
CA ALA A 245 9.72 12.31 -22.45
C ALA A 245 9.29 11.68 -23.79
N GLU A 246 8.98 10.38 -23.81
CA GLU A 246 8.41 9.70 -24.99
C GLU A 246 7.12 10.35 -25.47
N MET A 247 6.21 10.71 -24.56
CA MET A 247 4.95 11.39 -24.91
C MET A 247 5.17 12.76 -25.54
N ILE A 248 6.22 13.49 -25.13
CA ILE A 248 6.56 14.81 -25.68
C ILE A 248 7.29 14.67 -27.02
N LEU A 249 8.26 13.77 -27.10
CA LEU A 249 9.13 13.59 -28.27
C LEU A 249 8.43 12.82 -29.40
N TYR A 250 7.56 11.87 -29.04
CA TYR A 250 6.86 10.97 -29.95
C TYR A 250 5.35 10.88 -29.63
N PRO A 251 4.60 12.00 -29.69
CA PRO A 251 3.20 12.05 -29.26
C PRO A 251 2.29 11.11 -30.06
N ARG A 252 2.62 10.86 -31.33
CA ARG A 252 1.89 9.87 -32.15
C ARG A 252 2.15 8.45 -31.65
N LEU A 253 3.38 8.09 -31.29
CA LEU A 253 3.75 6.74 -30.82
C LEU A 253 3.17 6.41 -29.43
N ALA A 254 3.05 7.43 -28.57
CA ALA A 254 2.69 7.22 -27.18
C ALA A 254 1.25 6.75 -26.95
N GLY A 255 0.30 7.10 -27.84
CA GLY A 255 -1.07 6.58 -27.80
C GLY A 255 -1.13 5.05 -27.98
N PHE A 256 -0.31 4.53 -28.90
CA PHE A 256 -0.28 3.11 -29.27
C PHE A 256 0.25 2.19 -28.15
N LEU A 257 1.25 2.65 -27.37
CA LEU A 257 1.82 1.86 -26.26
C LEU A 257 0.85 1.65 -25.09
N LYS A 258 -0.22 2.45 -25.00
CA LYS A 258 -1.28 2.29 -24.00
C LYS A 258 -2.24 1.16 -24.37
N GLU A 259 -2.50 0.96 -25.66
CA GLU A 259 -3.41 -0.05 -26.20
C GLU A 259 -2.75 -1.43 -26.27
N ALA A 260 -1.43 -1.49 -26.52
CA ALA A 260 -0.67 -2.75 -26.58
C ALA A 260 -0.51 -3.48 -25.22
N ARG A 261 -0.79 -2.80 -24.09
CA ARG A 261 -0.66 -3.35 -22.73
C ARG A 261 -1.99 -3.89 -22.16
N ALA A 262 -3.10 -3.80 -22.89
CA ALA A 262 -4.36 -4.39 -22.47
C ALA A 262 -4.33 -5.92 -22.73
N PRO A 263 -4.74 -6.79 -21.78
CA PRO A 263 -4.52 -8.24 -21.87
C PRO A 263 -5.32 -8.98 -22.95
N ASP A 264 -6.36 -8.39 -23.55
CA ASP A 264 -7.25 -9.12 -24.47
C ASP A 264 -7.50 -8.39 -25.79
N ALA A 265 -7.46 -9.16 -26.89
CA ALA A 265 -7.94 -8.93 -28.27
C ALA A 265 -7.51 -7.65 -29.03
N GLN A 266 -7.05 -6.58 -28.36
CA GLN A 266 -6.74 -5.29 -28.97
C GLN A 266 -5.33 -5.20 -29.54
N GLN A 267 -4.44 -6.14 -29.20
CA GLN A 267 -3.09 -6.22 -29.78
C GLN A 267 -3.13 -6.40 -31.31
N SER A 268 -4.07 -7.20 -31.83
CA SER A 268 -4.25 -7.38 -33.28
C SER A 268 -4.90 -6.17 -33.95
N GLU A 269 -5.76 -5.41 -33.26
CA GLU A 269 -6.52 -4.31 -33.87
C GLU A 269 -5.64 -3.07 -34.09
N ALA A 270 -4.75 -2.75 -33.15
CA ALA A 270 -3.81 -1.64 -33.28
C ALA A 270 -2.74 -1.88 -34.34
N LEU A 271 -2.22 -3.11 -34.44
CA LEU A 271 -1.28 -3.51 -35.50
C LEU A 271 -2.00 -3.58 -36.87
N ALA A 272 -3.24 -4.10 -36.91
CA ALA A 272 -4.04 -4.17 -38.13
C ALA A 272 -4.39 -2.80 -38.72
N GLN A 273 -4.62 -1.77 -37.91
CA GLN A 273 -4.83 -0.40 -38.40
C GLN A 273 -3.61 0.18 -39.13
N LEU A 274 -2.41 -0.26 -38.78
CA LEU A 274 -1.17 0.10 -39.49
C LEU A 274 -0.86 -0.84 -40.66
N GLY A 275 -1.72 -1.84 -40.90
CA GLY A 275 -1.47 -2.91 -41.84
C GLY A 275 -0.24 -3.71 -41.43
N LEU A 276 0.00 -3.92 -40.14
CA LEU A 276 1.08 -4.73 -39.59
C LEU A 276 0.53 -5.88 -38.76
N ASP A 277 1.30 -6.96 -38.60
CA ASP A 277 1.00 -8.12 -37.78
C ASP A 277 2.24 -8.52 -36.99
N LEU A 278 2.08 -8.92 -35.72
CA LEU A 278 3.20 -9.37 -34.88
C LEU A 278 3.01 -10.86 -34.59
N GLY A 279 3.90 -11.68 -35.14
CA GLY A 279 3.90 -13.13 -34.99
C GLY A 279 5.10 -13.63 -34.19
N LEU A 280 4.92 -14.78 -33.55
CA LEU A 280 6.02 -15.59 -33.01
C LEU A 280 6.27 -16.77 -33.96
N VAL A 281 7.52 -16.92 -34.39
CA VAL A 281 7.95 -17.99 -35.30
C VAL A 281 9.07 -18.76 -34.63
N THR A 282 9.01 -20.09 -34.67
CA THR A 282 10.15 -20.91 -34.30
C THR A 282 11.00 -21.16 -35.55
N ALA A 283 12.31 -20.91 -35.45
CA ALA A 283 13.23 -21.16 -36.55
C ALA A 283 13.26 -22.67 -36.88
N PRO A 284 12.94 -23.08 -38.12
CA PRO A 284 12.81 -24.48 -38.49
C PRO A 284 14.17 -25.19 -38.48
N ALA A 285 14.13 -26.53 -38.38
CA ALA A 285 15.34 -27.36 -38.36
C ALA A 285 16.21 -27.21 -39.63
N SER A 286 15.63 -26.77 -40.75
CA SER A 286 16.35 -26.48 -42.00
C SER A 286 17.38 -25.35 -41.86
N PHE A 287 17.27 -24.49 -40.85
CA PHE A 287 18.23 -23.43 -40.55
C PHE A 287 19.51 -23.98 -39.89
N ALA A 288 19.52 -25.23 -39.41
CA ALA A 288 20.76 -25.87 -38.94
C ALA A 288 21.70 -26.23 -40.10
N ALA A 289 21.15 -26.51 -41.28
CA ALA A 289 21.91 -26.88 -42.48
C ALA A 289 22.39 -25.68 -43.30
N ARG A 290 21.86 -24.47 -43.05
CA ARG A 290 22.16 -23.24 -43.78
C ARG A 290 22.37 -22.09 -42.81
N ARG A 291 23.49 -21.36 -42.93
CA ARG A 291 23.72 -20.13 -42.15
C ARG A 291 22.75 -19.04 -42.63
N VAL A 292 21.64 -18.84 -41.91
CA VAL A 292 20.65 -17.79 -42.19
C VAL A 292 20.91 -16.60 -41.27
N THR A 293 21.13 -15.42 -41.85
CA THR A 293 21.25 -14.17 -41.08
C THR A 293 19.90 -13.49 -40.93
N VAL A 294 19.77 -12.63 -39.92
CA VAL A 294 18.57 -11.80 -39.72
C VAL A 294 18.28 -10.95 -40.95
N GLY A 295 19.28 -10.30 -41.54
CA GLY A 295 19.10 -9.49 -42.74
C GLY A 295 18.65 -10.29 -43.96
N ASP A 296 19.06 -11.56 -44.08
CA ASP A 296 18.57 -12.44 -45.15
C ASP A 296 17.13 -12.90 -44.90
N PHE A 297 16.81 -13.19 -43.64
CA PHE A 297 15.47 -13.59 -43.22
C PHE A 297 14.45 -12.46 -43.41
N GLU A 298 14.79 -11.24 -42.99
CA GLU A 298 13.95 -10.05 -43.16
C GLU A 298 13.68 -9.74 -44.64
N ARG A 299 14.73 -9.80 -45.48
CA ARG A 299 14.62 -9.53 -46.92
C ARG A 299 13.78 -10.58 -47.65
N ARG A 300 13.92 -11.86 -47.31
CA ARG A 300 13.19 -12.97 -47.96
C ARG A 300 11.75 -13.08 -47.47
N GLY A 301 11.53 -12.92 -46.17
CA GLY A 301 10.20 -13.00 -45.56
C GLY A 301 9.39 -11.71 -45.71
N GLY A 302 10.03 -10.57 -46.03
CA GLY A 302 9.36 -9.27 -46.01
C GLY A 302 8.85 -8.92 -44.60
N VAL A 303 9.60 -9.35 -43.59
CA VAL A 303 9.30 -9.19 -42.16
C VAL A 303 10.45 -8.44 -41.48
N LEU A 304 10.20 -7.86 -40.32
CA LEU A 304 11.22 -7.24 -39.46
C LEU A 304 11.36 -8.09 -38.19
N VAL A 305 12.56 -8.54 -37.87
CA VAL A 305 12.82 -9.31 -36.65
C VAL A 305 13.07 -8.33 -35.51
N VAL A 306 12.13 -8.27 -34.58
CA VAL A 306 12.19 -7.33 -33.45
C VAL A 306 13.03 -7.90 -32.31
N ARG A 307 12.97 -9.23 -32.12
CA ARG A 307 13.62 -9.94 -31.03
C ARG A 307 13.88 -11.40 -31.39
N ILE A 308 14.99 -11.93 -30.88
CA ILE A 308 15.34 -13.35 -30.93
C ILE A 308 15.43 -13.88 -29.50
N GLU A 309 14.77 -14.99 -29.24
CA GLU A 309 14.91 -15.79 -28.03
C GLU A 309 15.64 -17.07 -28.39
N ARG A 310 16.87 -17.21 -27.91
CA ARG A 310 17.69 -18.39 -28.17
C ARG A 310 17.12 -19.60 -27.43
N ALA A 311 17.39 -20.81 -27.92
CA ALA A 311 16.97 -22.05 -27.25
C ALA A 311 17.50 -22.20 -25.80
N ASN A 312 18.56 -21.47 -25.44
CA ASN A 312 19.11 -21.41 -24.08
C ASN A 312 18.45 -20.34 -23.17
N GLY A 313 17.40 -19.66 -23.64
CA GLY A 313 16.68 -18.61 -22.92
C GLY A 313 17.31 -17.21 -23.03
N THR A 314 18.41 -17.04 -23.77
CA THR A 314 19.01 -15.72 -23.98
C THR A 314 18.16 -14.88 -24.93
N LEU A 315 17.78 -13.69 -24.50
CA LEU A 315 17.02 -12.73 -25.31
C LEU A 315 17.96 -11.72 -25.98
N ILE A 316 17.82 -11.58 -27.30
CA ILE A 316 18.50 -10.57 -28.11
C ILE A 316 17.44 -9.57 -28.57
N GLU A 317 17.47 -8.39 -27.97
CA GLU A 317 16.62 -7.26 -28.37
C GLU A 317 17.29 -6.47 -29.49
N LYS A 318 16.55 -6.18 -30.57
CA LYS A 318 17.05 -5.49 -31.78
C LYS A 318 18.27 -6.20 -32.41
N PRO A 319 18.09 -7.41 -32.94
CA PRO A 319 19.19 -8.15 -33.56
C PRO A 319 19.77 -7.38 -34.75
N LYS A 320 21.09 -7.45 -34.93
CA LYS A 320 21.76 -6.85 -36.07
C LYS A 320 21.55 -7.70 -37.33
N ALA A 321 21.66 -7.09 -38.51
CA ALA A 321 21.41 -7.76 -39.78
C ALA A 321 22.38 -8.95 -40.04
N ASP A 322 23.57 -8.95 -39.45
CA ASP A 322 24.58 -10.00 -39.53
C ASP A 322 24.42 -11.14 -38.50
N GLU A 323 23.50 -10.99 -37.55
CA GLU A 323 23.22 -11.98 -36.51
C GLU A 323 22.68 -13.27 -37.15
N VAL A 324 23.20 -14.42 -36.72
CA VAL A 324 22.79 -15.73 -37.27
C VAL A 324 21.64 -16.28 -36.46
N ILE A 325 20.58 -16.70 -37.14
CA ILE A 325 19.43 -17.39 -36.55
C ILE A 325 19.76 -18.89 -36.49
N SER A 326 19.63 -19.47 -35.30
CA SER A 326 19.83 -20.91 -35.09
C SER A 326 18.51 -21.66 -35.13
N ALA A 327 18.54 -22.93 -35.52
CA ALA A 327 17.34 -23.78 -35.45
C ALA A 327 16.83 -23.86 -34.00
N GLY A 328 15.52 -23.72 -33.81
CA GLY A 328 14.88 -23.72 -32.49
C GLY A 328 14.86 -22.36 -31.79
N ASP A 329 15.42 -21.29 -32.36
CA ASP A 329 15.25 -19.94 -31.84
C ASP A 329 13.80 -19.46 -32.01
N GLY A 330 13.25 -18.78 -30.99
CA GLY A 330 11.99 -18.08 -31.05
C GLY A 330 12.18 -16.67 -31.62
N LEU A 331 11.50 -16.34 -32.70
CA LEU A 331 11.59 -15.06 -33.39
C LEU A 331 10.29 -14.28 -33.21
N ALA A 332 10.37 -13.09 -32.64
CA ALA A 332 9.27 -12.13 -32.69
C ALA A 332 9.42 -11.29 -33.96
N VAL A 333 8.50 -11.48 -34.89
CA VAL A 333 8.55 -10.88 -36.23
C VAL A 333 7.37 -9.94 -36.44
N LEU A 334 7.63 -8.81 -37.06
CA LEU A 334 6.63 -7.83 -37.48
C LEU A 334 6.50 -7.89 -39.00
N SER A 335 5.32 -8.21 -39.51
CA SER A 335 5.02 -8.33 -40.94
C SER A 335 3.92 -7.37 -41.36
N LYS A 336 3.69 -7.21 -42.68
CA LYS A 336 2.52 -6.48 -43.19
C LYS A 336 1.28 -7.36 -43.15
N LEU A 337 0.17 -6.86 -42.61
CA LEU A 337 -1.13 -7.55 -42.49
C LEU A 337 -1.57 -8.09 -43.87
N GLY A 338 -1.90 -9.39 -43.94
CA GLY A 338 -2.32 -10.07 -45.16
C GLY A 338 -1.20 -10.65 -46.04
N ARG A 339 0.08 -10.46 -45.69
CA ARG A 339 1.17 -11.28 -46.24
C ARG A 339 1.40 -12.48 -45.33
N LEU A 340 0.87 -13.64 -45.74
CA LEU A 340 1.27 -14.96 -45.25
C LEU A 340 2.80 -15.10 -45.31
N GLY A 341 3.48 -14.78 -44.22
CA GLY A 341 4.93 -14.92 -44.06
C GLY A 341 5.33 -16.01 -43.06
N LEU A 342 4.38 -16.62 -42.37
CA LEU A 342 4.66 -17.68 -41.39
C LEU A 342 4.63 -19.06 -42.03
N ASP A 343 3.64 -19.33 -42.87
CA ASP A 343 3.49 -20.65 -43.52
C ASP A 343 4.47 -20.85 -44.70
N ALA A 344 4.98 -19.77 -45.30
CA ALA A 344 5.89 -19.83 -46.45
C ALA A 344 7.36 -20.10 -46.09
N ILE A 345 7.70 -20.16 -44.79
CA ILE A 345 9.08 -20.29 -44.30
C ILE A 345 9.29 -21.65 -43.58
N ALA A 346 8.23 -22.47 -43.47
CA ALA A 346 8.27 -23.78 -42.81
C ALA A 346 8.80 -24.92 -43.69
N ASP A 347 9.08 -24.68 -44.99
CA ASP A 347 9.68 -25.66 -45.92
C ASP A 347 11.17 -25.40 -46.22
#